data_AF-A0A2S2NBU5-F1
#
_entry.id   AF-A0A2S2NBU5-F1
#
_cell.length_a   1.000
_cell.length_b   1.000
_cell.length_c   1.000
_cell.angle_alpha   90.00
_cell.angle_beta   90.00
_cell.angle_gamma   90.00
#
_symmetry.space_group_name_H-M   'P 1'
#
loop_
_entity.id
_entity.type
_entity.pdbx_description
1 polymer ?
#
loop_
_entity_poly.entity_id
_entity_poly.type
_entity_poly.pdbx_seq_one_letter_code
_entity_poly.pdbx_strand_id
1 'polypeptide(L)'
;LLTPLLKYETILIAHLYMNIFSITGPLSRYLQTSGLDLHKCVQMVKGSLNELKKIQRNMNNTMQVSDEFILKMNNEMQKRIDESSEDLEIEKIQSKFEVKRVAKKRKMANYETND
;
A
#
# COMPACT_ATOMS: atom_id res chain seq x y z
N LEU A 1 14.24 -1.96 3.93
CA LEU A 1 13.72 -1.67 2.57
C LEU A 1 12.27 -1.15 2.59
N LEU A 2 11.36 -1.72 3.39
CA LEU A 2 9.96 -1.24 3.47
C LEU A 2 9.79 0.10 4.18
N THR A 3 10.52 0.34 5.28
CA THR A 3 10.36 1.54 6.12
C THR A 3 10.48 2.87 5.37
N PRO A 4 11.44 3.05 4.43
CA PRO A 4 11.47 4.23 3.57
C PRO A 4 10.21 4.42 2.70
N LEU A 5 9.62 3.33 2.19
CA LEU A 5 8.44 3.39 1.31
C LEU A 5 7.17 3.82 2.05
N LEU A 6 7.12 3.57 3.36
CA LEU A 6 6.00 3.91 4.22
C LEU A 6 6.07 5.34 4.79
N LYS A 7 7.15 6.07 4.51
CA LYS A 7 7.27 7.47 4.92
C LYS A 7 6.23 8.32 4.19
N TYR A 8 5.64 9.28 4.91
CA TYR A 8 4.66 10.21 4.35
C TYR A 8 5.19 10.91 3.10
N GLU A 9 6.44 11.36 3.09
CA GLU A 9 7.00 12.05 1.92
C GLU A 9 7.04 11.14 0.69
N THR A 10 7.31 9.84 0.88
CA THR A 10 7.36 8.88 -0.22
C THR A 10 5.96 8.59 -0.76
N ILE A 11 4.98 8.45 0.11
CA ILE A 11 3.57 8.28 -0.26
C ILE A 11 3.05 9.51 -1.01
N LEU A 12 3.38 10.71 -0.53
CA LEU A 12 2.99 11.97 -1.16
C LEU A 12 3.61 12.11 -2.56
N ILE A 13 4.90 11.82 -2.69
CA ILE A 13 5.61 11.83 -3.98
C ILE A 13 4.97 10.82 -4.94
N ALA A 14 4.62 9.62 -4.47
CA ALA A 14 3.95 8.62 -5.30
C ALA A 14 2.60 9.12 -5.84
N HIS A 15 1.76 9.72 -4.99
CA HIS A 15 0.50 10.33 -5.43
C HIS A 15 0.72 11.48 -6.42
N LEU A 16 1.76 12.30 -6.22
CA LEU A 16 2.12 13.35 -7.17
C LEU A 16 2.48 12.77 -8.54
N TYR A 17 3.31 11.72 -8.59
CA TYR A 17 3.65 11.04 -9.84
C TYR A 17 2.42 10.41 -10.51
N MET A 18 1.52 9.78 -9.74
CA MET A 18 0.26 9.26 -10.27
C MET A 18 -0.56 10.36 -10.96
N ASN A 19 -0.67 11.54 -10.34
CA ASN A 19 -1.37 12.69 -10.92
C ASN A 19 -0.69 13.22 -12.19
N ILE A 20 0.65 13.23 -12.24
CA ILE A 20 1.39 13.63 -13.44
C ILE A 20 1.21 12.59 -14.57
N PHE A 21 1.29 11.31 -14.25
CA PHE A 21 1.19 10.24 -15.25
C PHE A 21 -0.23 10.03 -15.78
N SER A 22 -1.26 10.30 -14.98
CA SER A 22 -2.65 10.26 -15.46
C SER A 22 -2.90 11.28 -16.58
N ILE A 23 -2.19 12.41 -16.57
CA ILE A 23 -2.26 13.44 -17.62
C ILE A 23 -1.28 13.15 -18.76
N THR A 24 -0.02 12.86 -18.43
CA THR A 24 1.05 12.73 -19.44
C THR A 24 1.03 11.39 -20.15
N GLY A 25 0.47 10.33 -19.55
CA GLY A 25 0.34 9.01 -20.15
C GLY A 25 -0.48 9.02 -21.45
N PRO A 26 -1.74 9.50 -21.43
CA PRO A 26 -2.55 9.63 -22.65
C PRO A 26 -1.92 10.54 -23.71
N LEU A 27 -1.32 11.66 -23.29
CA LEU A 27 -0.61 12.57 -24.20
C LEU A 27 0.57 11.86 -24.88
N SER A 28 1.44 11.24 -24.09
CA SER A 28 2.63 10.53 -24.56
C SER A 28 2.25 9.42 -25.54
N ARG A 29 1.23 8.62 -25.20
CA ARG A 29 0.73 7.56 -26.09
C ARG A 29 0.21 8.12 -27.40
N TYR A 30 -0.56 9.21 -27.36
CA TYR A 30 -1.08 9.83 -28.58
C TYR A 30 0.04 10.36 -29.48
N LEU A 31 0.99 11.11 -28.91
CA LEU A 31 2.11 11.68 -29.67
C LEU A 31 3.06 10.64 -30.28
N GLN A 32 3.04 9.40 -29.79
CA GLN A 32 3.81 8.28 -30.33
C GLN A 32 3.09 7.53 -31.45
N THR A 33 1.84 7.89 -31.79
CA THR A 33 1.11 7.26 -32.90
C THR A 33 1.55 7.77 -34.27
N SER A 34 1.36 6.96 -35.32
CA SER A 34 1.53 7.36 -36.72
C SER A 34 0.28 8.05 -37.26
N GLY A 35 0.45 9.05 -38.14
CA GLY A 35 -0.70 9.76 -38.76
C GLY A 35 -1.31 10.84 -37.88
N LEU A 36 -0.48 11.59 -37.15
CA LEU A 36 -0.91 12.62 -36.21
C LEU A 36 -1.63 13.78 -36.90
N ASP A 37 -2.78 14.17 -36.35
CA ASP A 37 -3.36 15.48 -36.56
C ASP A 37 -2.59 16.52 -35.73
N LEU A 38 -1.84 17.40 -36.40
CA LEU A 38 -1.03 18.44 -35.78
C LEU A 38 -1.86 19.42 -34.95
N HIS A 39 -3.07 19.77 -35.40
CA HIS A 39 -3.95 20.66 -34.65
C HIS A 39 -4.36 19.99 -33.34
N LYS A 40 -4.73 18.71 -33.39
CA LYS A 40 -5.06 17.92 -32.20
C LYS A 40 -3.87 17.78 -31.25
N CYS A 41 -2.66 17.55 -31.76
CA CYS A 41 -1.44 17.48 -30.95
C CYS A 41 -1.25 18.77 -30.13
N VAL A 42 -1.35 19.93 -30.77
CA VAL A 42 -1.21 21.23 -30.09
C VAL A 42 -2.29 21.41 -29.02
N GLN A 43 -3.53 21.04 -29.31
CA GLN A 43 -4.62 21.08 -28.32
C GLN A 43 -4.31 20.19 -27.11
N MET A 44 -3.84 18.96 -27.34
CA MET A 44 -3.53 18.02 -26.27
C MET A 44 -2.37 18.51 -25.40
N VAL A 45 -1.29 19.01 -26.00
CA VAL A 45 -0.15 19.58 -25.26
C VAL A 45 -0.60 20.76 -24.40
N LYS A 46 -1.38 21.69 -24.96
CA LYS A 46 -1.90 22.85 -24.22
C LYS A 46 -2.84 22.43 -23.09
N GLY A 47 -3.71 21.45 -23.34
CA GLY A 47 -4.62 20.88 -22.35
C GLY A 47 -3.86 20.25 -21.19
N SER A 48 -2.92 19.33 -21.47
CA SER A 48 -2.08 18.69 -20.46
C SER A 48 -1.27 19.71 -19.65
N LEU A 49 -0.71 20.74 -20.29
CA LEU A 49 0.00 21.80 -19.58
C LEU A 49 -0.92 22.55 -18.60
N ASN A 50 -2.16 22.82 -18.99
CA ASN A 50 -3.12 23.50 -18.13
C ASN A 50 -3.52 22.63 -16.94
N GLU A 51 -3.75 21.33 -17.15
CA GLU A 51 -4.06 20.39 -16.05
C GLU A 51 -2.89 20.24 -15.08
N LEU A 52 -1.64 20.17 -15.58
CA LEU A 52 -0.46 20.16 -14.71
C LEU A 52 -0.35 21.43 -13.85
N LYS A 53 -0.65 22.60 -14.42
CA LYS A 53 -0.70 23.86 -13.67
C LYS A 53 -1.79 23.85 -12.59
N LYS A 54 -2.94 23.19 -12.82
CA LYS A 54 -3.99 23.04 -11.80
C LYS A 54 -3.52 22.18 -10.64
N ILE A 55 -2.84 21.05 -10.92
CA ILE A 55 -2.25 20.21 -9.87
C ILE A 55 -1.23 21.01 -9.06
N GLN A 56 -0.34 21.74 -9.72
CA GLN A 56 0.66 22.58 -9.05
C GLN A 56 0.02 23.60 -8.09
N ARG A 57 -1.09 24.23 -8.51
CA ARG A 57 -1.82 25.21 -7.69
C ARG A 57 -2.65 24.58 -6.58
N ASN A 58 -3.00 23.30 -6.70
CA ASN A 58 -3.84 22.58 -5.76
C ASN A 58 -3.09 21.39 -5.13
N MET A 59 -1.93 21.68 -4.55
CA MET A 59 -1.14 20.65 -3.85
C MET A 59 -1.87 20.10 -2.62
N ASN A 60 -2.72 20.92 -1.97
CA ASN A 60 -3.53 20.52 -0.82
C ASN A 60 -4.40 19.30 -1.12
N ASN A 61 -4.98 19.21 -2.32
CA ASN A 61 -5.75 18.04 -2.72
C ASN A 61 -4.90 16.76 -2.77
N THR A 62 -3.64 16.85 -3.26
CA THR A 62 -2.72 15.71 -3.29
C THR A 62 -2.33 15.26 -1.88
N MET A 63 -2.20 16.20 -0.94
CA MET A 63 -1.96 15.90 0.47
C MET A 63 -3.17 15.20 1.09
N GLN A 64 -4.39 15.72 0.88
CA GLN A 64 -5.62 15.11 1.39
C GLN A 64 -5.79 13.66 0.90
N VAL A 65 -5.56 13.40 -0.38
CA VAL A 65 -5.60 12.03 -0.92
C VAL A 65 -4.56 11.12 -0.26
N SER A 66 -3.38 11.66 0.06
CA SER A 66 -2.33 10.92 0.76
C SER A 66 -2.71 10.60 2.21
N ASP A 67 -3.33 11.56 2.91
CA ASP A 67 -3.83 11.38 4.27
C ASP A 67 -4.95 10.34 4.34
N GLU A 68 -5.92 10.42 3.42
CA GLU A 68 -7.00 9.44 3.28
C GLU A 68 -6.46 8.03 2.98
N PHE A 69 -5.47 7.94 2.10
CA PHE A 69 -4.80 6.67 1.81
C PHE A 69 -4.15 6.08 3.06
N ILE A 70 -3.40 6.89 3.83
CA ILE A 70 -2.74 6.44 5.05
C ILE A 70 -3.75 5.97 6.09
N LEU A 71 -4.80 6.76 6.33
CA LEU A 71 -5.86 6.38 7.27
C LEU A 71 -6.50 5.05 6.85
N LYS A 72 -6.85 4.90 5.58
CA LYS A 72 -7.47 3.69 5.05
C LYS A 72 -6.55 2.48 5.20
N MET A 73 -5.27 2.61 4.86
CA MET A 73 -4.31 1.51 4.95
C MET A 73 -4.03 1.13 6.40
N ASN A 74 -3.91 2.10 7.31
CA ASN A 74 -3.73 1.82 8.74
C ASN A 74 -4.93 1.07 9.32
N ASN A 75 -6.16 1.49 8.98
CA ASN A 75 -7.37 0.79 9.42
C ASN A 75 -7.44 -0.65 8.88
N GLU A 76 -7.09 -0.85 7.60
CA GLU A 76 -7.06 -2.18 6.98
C GLU A 76 -5.98 -3.08 7.59
N MET A 77 -4.81 -2.53 7.91
CA MET A 77 -3.76 -3.27 8.62
C MET A 77 -4.20 -3.66 10.03
N GLN A 78 -4.81 -2.74 10.78
CA GLN A 78 -5.30 -3.02 12.12
C GLN A 78 -6.35 -4.13 12.10
N LYS A 79 -7.31 -4.05 11.17
CA LYS A 79 -8.32 -5.09 10.99
C LYS A 79 -7.70 -6.47 10.74
N ARG A 80 -6.68 -6.55 9.88
CA ARG A 80 -5.97 -7.82 9.61
C ARG A 80 -5.18 -8.32 10.81
N ILE A 81 -4.60 -7.41 11.61
CA ILE A 81 -3.92 -7.77 12.85
C ILE A 81 -4.93 -8.36 13.84
N ASP A 82 -6.07 -7.71 14.02
CA ASP A 82 -7.14 -8.16 14.91
C ASP A 82 -7.67 -9.53 14.48
N GLU A 83 -7.98 -9.71 13.18
CA GLU A 83 -8.37 -11.00 12.60
C GLU A 83 -7.29 -12.08 12.77
N SER A 84 -6.01 -11.75 12.60
CA SER A 84 -4.90 -12.71 12.80
C SER A 84 -4.66 -13.06 14.29
N SER A 85 -5.04 -12.18 15.21
CA SER A 85 -4.91 -12.40 16.64
C SER A 85 -6.00 -13.34 17.18
N GLU A 86 -7.11 -13.48 16.46
CA GLU A 86 -8.16 -14.48 16.74
C GLU A 86 -7.73 -15.92 16.33
N ASP A 87 -6.64 -16.06 15.56
CA ASP A 87 -6.20 -17.33 14.94
C ASP A 87 -5.11 -18.11 15.70
N LEU A 88 -4.80 -17.77 16.95
CA LEU A 88 -3.97 -18.62 17.82
C LEU A 88 -4.79 -19.46 18.81
N GLU A 89 -6.03 -19.79 18.47
CA GLU A 89 -6.74 -20.90 19.10
C GLU A 89 -6.26 -22.27 18.56
N ILE A 90 -4.98 -22.57 18.77
CA ILE A 90 -4.43 -23.93 18.64
C ILE A 90 -5.30 -24.92 19.44
N GLU A 91 -5.92 -24.47 20.53
CA GLU A 91 -6.89 -25.23 21.32
C GLU A 91 -8.20 -25.55 20.58
N LYS A 92 -8.80 -24.62 19.81
CA LYS A 92 -10.02 -24.90 19.01
C LYS A 92 -9.76 -25.84 17.84
N ILE A 93 -8.54 -25.84 17.30
CA ILE A 93 -8.16 -26.72 16.19
C ILE A 93 -7.92 -28.15 16.71
N GLN A 94 -7.27 -28.30 17.87
CA GLN A 94 -6.97 -29.61 18.45
C GLN A 94 -8.22 -30.37 18.91
N SER A 95 -9.32 -29.67 19.26
CA SER A 95 -10.59 -30.29 19.63
C SER A 95 -11.38 -30.89 18.46
N LYS A 96 -11.05 -30.52 17.22
CA LYS A 96 -11.70 -31.03 15.99
C LYS A 96 -11.10 -32.32 15.43
N PHE A 97 -9.93 -32.73 15.92
CA PHE A 97 -9.31 -33.99 15.49
C PHE A 97 -9.81 -35.16 16.33
N GLU A 98 -10.22 -36.25 15.68
CA GLU A 98 -10.63 -37.50 16.35
C GLU A 98 -9.53 -38.06 17.26
N VAL A 99 -8.26 -37.81 16.92
CA VAL A 99 -7.09 -38.21 17.71
C VAL A 99 -6.32 -36.96 18.16
N LYS A 100 -6.30 -36.72 19.47
CA LYS A 100 -5.50 -35.64 20.06
C LYS A 100 -4.01 -35.97 19.97
N ARG A 101 -3.20 -34.99 19.55
CA ARG A 101 -1.74 -35.12 19.57
C ARG A 101 -1.26 -35.42 20.99
N VAL A 102 -0.45 -36.46 21.15
CA VAL A 102 0.21 -36.77 22.42
C VAL A 102 1.22 -35.66 22.75
N ALA A 103 0.97 -34.92 23.83
CA ALA A 103 1.91 -33.91 24.30
C ALA A 103 3.17 -34.59 24.83
N LYS A 104 4.33 -34.27 24.24
CA LYS A 104 5.62 -34.73 24.76
C LYS A 104 5.85 -34.08 26.12
N LYS A 105 5.86 -34.87 27.20
CA LYS A 105 6.26 -34.36 28.53
C LYS A 105 7.62 -33.69 28.40
N ARG A 106 7.70 -32.40 28.77
CA ARG A 106 8.98 -31.71 28.88
C ARG A 106 9.77 -32.41 29.98
N LYS A 107 10.98 -32.89 29.68
CA LYS A 107 11.93 -33.31 30.72
C LYS A 107 12.33 -32.04 31.47
N MET A 108 11.98 -31.93 32.75
CA MET A 108 12.55 -30.90 33.61
C MET A 108 14.03 -31.22 33.79
N ALA A 109 14.90 -30.26 33.48
CA ALA A 109 16.28 -30.34 33.89
C ALA A 109 16.30 -30.15 35.41
N ASN A 110 16.54 -31.22 36.16
CA ASN A 110 16.92 -31.11 37.55
C ASN A 110 18.33 -30.54 37.57
N TYR A 111 18.46 -29.25 37.80
CA TYR A 111 19.71 -28.70 38.31
C TYR A 111 19.74 -29.08 39.79
N GLU A 112 20.56 -30.06 40.13
CA GLU A 112 20.95 -30.31 41.51
C GLU A 112 21.56 -29.01 42.04
N THR A 113 20.92 -28.40 43.03
CA THR A 113 21.54 -27.37 43.87
C THR A 113 22.66 -28.07 44.63
N ASN A 114 23.89 -27.92 44.13
CA ASN A 114 25.08 -28.22 44.90
C ASN A 114 25.31 -27.04 45.85
N ASP A 115 25.12 -27.32 47.14
CA ASP A 115 25.50 -26.49 48.29
C ASP A 115 26.99 -26.12 48.28
#